data_AF-A0A2P5LYP1-F1
#
_entry.id   AF-A0A2P5LYP1-F1
#
_cell.length_a   1.000
_cell.length_b   1.000
_cell.length_c   1.000
_cell.angle_alpha   90.00
_cell.angle_beta   90.00
_cell.angle_gamma   90.00
#
_symmetry.space_group_name_H-M   'P 1'
#
loop_
_entity.id
_entity.type
_entity.pdbx_description
1 polymer ?
#
loop_
_entity_poly.entity_id
_entity_poly.type
_entity_poly.pdbx_seq_one_letter_code
_entity_poly.pdbx_strand_id
1 'polypeptide(L)'
;GILALGKGHPPRMVADILGVTLPTPYNWAKAWHAKGLVGLLDGHQGGAPAKLTAVLLDTAEAVARTAPCTLAQIDQALRERHPDAPPFSLDCLANGLKKRGLSFKRTRLSLKKNAAPTGSRPHKPTSGVVRMPPGQAS
;
A
#
# COMPACT_ATOMS: atom_id res chain seq x y z
N GLY A 1 20.19 1.92 33.35
CA GLY A 1 19.34 3.07 33.73
C GLY A 1 18.55 2.79 34.98
N ILE A 2 17.36 2.21 34.85
CA ILE A 2 16.41 2.01 35.97
C ILE A 2 16.95 1.17 37.13
N LEU A 3 17.71 0.10 36.86
CA LEU A 3 18.31 -0.71 37.92
C LEU A 3 19.32 0.08 38.78
N ALA A 4 20.09 0.99 38.17
CA ALA A 4 21.03 1.83 38.90
C ALA A 4 20.30 2.86 39.77
N LEU A 5 19.21 3.43 39.25
CA LEU A 5 18.31 4.31 40.01
C LEU A 5 17.67 3.58 41.19
N GLY A 6 17.22 2.33 41.00
CA GLY A 6 16.67 1.49 42.08
C GLY A 6 17.70 1.12 43.16
N LYS A 7 18.98 1.11 42.81
CA LYS A 7 20.10 0.96 43.75
C LYS A 7 20.53 2.27 44.40
N GLY A 8 19.78 3.36 44.23
CA GLY A 8 20.06 4.66 44.84
C GLY A 8 21.13 5.50 44.14
N HIS A 9 21.57 5.13 42.93
CA HIS A 9 22.55 5.94 42.21
C HIS A 9 21.90 7.25 41.70
N PRO A 10 22.58 8.40 41.78
CA PRO A 10 21.99 9.66 41.40
C PRO A 10 21.74 9.73 39.88
N PRO A 11 20.62 10.33 39.42
CA PRO A 11 20.27 10.42 38.00
C PRO A 11 21.35 11.01 37.10
N ARG A 12 22.13 11.97 37.61
CA ARG A 12 23.27 12.56 36.88
C ARG A 12 24.36 11.54 36.58
N MET A 13 24.79 10.78 37.59
CA MET A 13 25.78 9.71 37.40
C MET A 13 25.27 8.66 36.41
N VAL A 14 23.99 8.29 36.49
CA VAL A 14 23.37 7.35 35.55
C VAL A 14 23.33 7.93 34.12
N ALA A 15 23.09 9.23 33.97
CA ALA A 15 23.11 9.90 32.68
C ALA A 15 24.52 9.88 32.06
N ASP A 16 25.52 10.24 32.85
CA ASP A 16 26.92 10.31 32.44
C ASP A 16 27.46 8.94 32.02
N ILE A 17 27.21 7.89 32.82
CA ILE A 17 27.64 6.51 32.52
C ILE A 17 26.99 5.97 31.24
N LEU A 18 25.71 6.32 30.99
CA LEU A 18 24.96 5.81 29.86
C LEU A 18 25.05 6.70 28.61
N GLY A 19 25.74 7.84 28.69
CA GLY A 19 25.85 8.79 27.58
C GLY A 19 24.51 9.40 27.16
N VAL A 20 23.56 9.54 28.08
CA VAL A 20 22.23 10.12 27.81
C VAL A 20 22.10 11.49 28.43
N THR A 21 21.13 12.27 27.96
CA THR A 21 20.82 13.57 28.56
C THR A 21 20.22 13.39 29.95
N LEU A 22 20.53 14.32 30.87
CA LEU A 22 20.05 14.28 32.26
C LEU A 22 18.52 14.07 32.42
N PRO A 23 17.63 14.64 31.58
CA PRO A 23 16.19 14.39 31.70
C PRO A 23 15.80 12.92 31.45
N THR A 24 16.63 12.16 30.74
CA THR A 24 16.31 10.80 30.30
C THR A 24 16.16 9.83 31.50
N PRO A 25 17.12 9.75 32.46
CA PRO A 25 16.91 8.99 33.69
C PRO A 25 15.69 9.41 34.53
N TYR A 26 15.37 10.71 34.60
CA TYR A 26 14.17 11.19 35.30
C TYR A 26 12.88 10.72 34.61
N ASN A 27 12.84 10.80 33.28
CA ASN A 27 11.70 10.34 32.50
C ASN A 27 11.50 8.82 32.64
N TRP A 28 12.58 8.04 32.66
CA TRP A 28 12.50 6.61 32.91
C TRP A 28 11.96 6.30 34.31
N ALA A 29 12.46 6.97 35.35
CA ALA A 29 11.96 6.77 36.72
C ALA A 29 10.47 7.10 36.82
N LYS A 30 10.06 8.24 36.25
CA LYS A 30 8.66 8.66 36.21
C LYS A 30 7.78 7.64 35.48
N ALA A 31 8.22 7.15 34.32
CA ALA A 31 7.48 6.16 33.53
C ALA A 31 7.38 4.80 34.24
N TRP A 32 8.46 4.38 34.91
CA TRP A 32 8.49 3.17 35.73
C TRP A 32 7.52 3.24 36.91
N HIS A 33 7.51 4.35 37.65
CA HIS A 33 6.57 4.52 38.77
C HIS A 33 5.11 4.61 38.31
N ALA A 34 4.84 5.17 37.13
CA ALA A 34 3.48 5.33 36.62
C ALA A 34 2.91 4.05 35.98
N LYS A 35 3.72 3.31 35.23
CA LYS A 35 3.26 2.21 34.35
C LYS A 35 4.15 0.95 34.40
N GLY A 36 5.13 0.90 35.31
CA GLY A 36 6.07 -0.22 35.40
C GLY A 36 6.88 -0.44 34.12
N LEU A 37 7.08 -1.71 33.77
CA LEU A 37 7.80 -2.11 32.57
C LEU A 37 7.18 -1.53 31.28
N VAL A 38 5.86 -1.45 31.21
CA VAL A 38 5.14 -0.91 30.04
C VAL A 38 5.57 0.53 29.78
N GLY A 39 5.66 1.36 30.82
CA GLY A 39 6.06 2.77 30.69
C GLY A 39 7.47 2.97 30.12
N LEU A 40 8.37 2.01 30.33
CA LEU A 40 9.73 2.07 29.78
C LEU A 40 9.77 1.67 28.30
N LEU A 41 8.87 0.77 27.88
CA LEU A 41 8.75 0.30 26.50
C LEU A 41 7.86 1.20 25.63
N ASP A 42 7.02 2.04 26.26
CA ASP A 42 6.05 2.95 25.63
C ASP A 42 6.68 4.13 24.84
N GLY A 43 8.00 4.10 24.61
CA GLY A 43 8.80 5.22 24.08
C GLY A 43 8.44 5.66 22.65
N HIS A 44 7.65 4.86 21.93
CA HIS A 44 7.08 5.26 20.65
C HIS A 44 5.56 5.12 20.68
N GLN A 45 4.87 6.23 20.95
CA GLN A 45 3.40 6.36 20.84
C GLN A 45 2.95 6.42 19.38
N GLY A 46 3.43 5.50 18.53
CA GLY A 46 3.10 5.43 17.11
C GLY A 46 3.27 6.75 16.33
N GLY A 47 2.72 6.76 15.12
CA GLY A 47 2.60 7.96 14.29
C GLY A 47 1.25 8.66 14.50
N ALA A 48 1.02 9.72 13.71
CA ALA A 48 -0.27 10.42 13.69
C ALA A 48 -1.45 9.44 13.52
N PRO A 49 -2.61 9.73 14.14
CA PRO A 49 -3.81 8.90 14.02
C PRO A 49 -4.13 8.63 12.56
N ALA A 50 -4.44 7.36 12.24
CA ALA A 50 -4.78 6.98 10.88
C ALA A 50 -6.05 7.75 10.44
N LYS A 51 -5.94 8.52 9.34
CA LYS A 51 -7.09 9.22 8.72
C LYS A 51 -8.21 8.25 8.35
N LEU A 52 -7.85 7.01 8.07
CA LEU A 52 -8.78 5.93 7.75
C LEU A 52 -9.00 5.08 9.01
N THR A 53 -10.12 5.30 9.69
CA THR A 53 -10.49 4.57 10.91
C THR A 53 -10.88 3.12 10.59
N ALA A 54 -10.89 2.26 11.60
CA ALA A 54 -11.33 0.87 11.45
C ALA A 54 -12.77 0.77 10.89
N VAL A 55 -13.66 1.65 11.34
CA VAL A 55 -15.07 1.72 10.90
C VAL A 55 -15.19 2.03 9.40
N LEU A 56 -14.38 2.98 8.91
CA LEU A 56 -14.31 3.31 7.48
C LEU A 56 -13.80 2.11 6.67
N LEU A 57 -12.81 1.38 7.19
CA LEU A 57 -12.28 0.18 6.54
C LEU A 57 -13.29 -0.96 6.49
N ASP A 58 -14.05 -1.18 7.56
CA ASP A 58 -15.07 -2.23 7.59
C ASP A 58 -16.20 -1.91 6.60
N THR A 59 -16.59 -0.64 6.49
CA THR A 59 -17.54 -0.18 5.47
C THR A 59 -16.99 -0.37 4.06
N ALA A 60 -15.72 0.00 3.83
CA ALA A 60 -15.06 -0.16 2.53
C ALA A 60 -14.94 -1.63 2.11
N GLU A 61 -14.65 -2.51 3.07
CA GLU A 61 -14.60 -3.96 2.86
C GLU A 61 -15.99 -4.51 2.51
N ALA A 62 -17.04 -4.09 3.21
CA ALA A 62 -18.40 -4.49 2.90
C ALA A 62 -18.78 -4.09 1.46
N VAL A 63 -18.50 -2.85 1.06
CA VAL A 63 -18.74 -2.38 -0.32
C VAL A 63 -17.94 -3.21 -1.33
N ALA A 64 -16.64 -3.41 -1.09
CA ALA A 64 -15.77 -4.19 -1.97
C ALA A 64 -16.20 -5.65 -2.14
N ARG A 65 -16.87 -6.24 -1.13
CA ARG A 65 -17.37 -7.63 -1.18
C ARG A 65 -18.72 -7.78 -1.88
N THR A 66 -19.52 -6.73 -1.96
CA THR A 66 -20.85 -6.80 -2.60
C THR A 66 -20.77 -6.93 -4.12
N ALA A 67 -19.83 -6.26 -4.77
CA ALA A 67 -19.68 -6.28 -6.22
C ALA A 67 -18.23 -5.96 -6.66
N PRO A 68 -17.83 -6.32 -7.88
CA PRO A 68 -16.58 -5.85 -8.47
C PRO A 68 -16.60 -4.32 -8.61
N CYS A 69 -15.86 -3.63 -7.74
CA CYS A 69 -15.79 -2.17 -7.72
C CYS A 69 -14.34 -1.67 -7.84
N THR A 70 -14.19 -0.44 -8.33
CA THR A 70 -12.92 0.28 -8.33
C THR A 70 -12.71 1.02 -7.00
N LEU A 71 -11.47 1.37 -6.68
CA LEU A 71 -11.16 2.16 -5.49
C LEU A 71 -11.90 3.51 -5.47
N ALA A 72 -12.10 4.14 -6.63
CA ALA A 72 -12.83 5.40 -6.75
C ALA A 72 -14.33 5.22 -6.43
N GLN A 73 -14.93 4.10 -6.80
CA GLN A 73 -16.32 3.79 -6.45
C GLN A 73 -16.47 3.51 -4.96
N ILE A 74 -15.49 2.85 -4.33
CA ILE A 74 -15.51 2.62 -2.89
C ILE A 74 -15.34 3.93 -2.12
N ASP A 75 -14.42 4.79 -2.56
CA ASP A 75 -14.23 6.14 -2.01
C ASP A 75 -15.51 6.99 -2.10
N GLN A 76 -16.19 6.96 -3.24
CA GLN A 76 -17.49 7.62 -3.41
C GLN A 76 -18.55 7.07 -2.45
N ALA A 77 -18.70 5.75 -2.36
CA ALA A 77 -19.63 5.11 -1.43
C ALA A 77 -19.31 5.41 0.04
N LEU A 78 -18.02 5.61 0.38
CA LEU A 78 -17.60 6.02 1.72
C LEU A 78 -18.03 7.46 2.02
N ARG A 79 -17.85 8.39 1.07
CA ARG A 79 -18.28 9.79 1.26
C ARG A 79 -19.79 9.92 1.41
N GLU A 80 -20.57 9.09 0.71
CA GLU A 80 -22.03 9.08 0.82
C GLU A 80 -22.51 8.54 2.17
N ARG A 81 -21.83 7.53 2.73
CA ARG A 81 -22.20 6.92 4.02
C ARG A 81 -21.61 7.63 5.23
N HIS A 82 -20.47 8.29 5.05
CA HIS A 82 -19.70 8.95 6.11
C HIS A 82 -19.27 10.35 5.65
N PRO A 83 -20.20 11.33 5.59
CA PRO A 83 -19.89 12.68 5.13
C PRO A 83 -18.89 13.41 6.03
N ASP A 84 -18.80 13.03 7.30
CA ASP A 84 -17.88 13.61 8.29
C ASP A 84 -16.46 13.01 8.24
N ALA A 85 -16.22 12.03 7.35
CA ALA A 85 -14.92 11.39 7.26
C ALA A 85 -13.84 12.36 6.75
N PRO A 86 -12.65 12.41 7.38
CA PRO A 86 -11.57 13.27 6.92
C PRO A 86 -11.08 12.83 5.54
N PRO A 87 -10.62 13.77 4.68
CA PRO A 87 -10.13 13.43 3.36
C PRO A 87 -8.87 12.55 3.45
N PHE A 88 -8.90 11.43 2.72
CA PHE A 88 -7.79 10.48 2.58
C PHE A 88 -7.48 10.23 1.10
N SER A 89 -6.28 9.73 0.81
CA SER A 89 -5.88 9.36 -0.55
C SER A 89 -6.37 7.96 -0.93
N LEU A 90 -6.55 7.71 -2.23
CA LEU A 90 -6.89 6.38 -2.73
C LEU A 90 -5.82 5.33 -2.38
N ASP A 91 -4.54 5.72 -2.29
CA ASP A 91 -3.47 4.82 -1.85
C ASP A 91 -3.62 4.42 -0.37
N CYS A 92 -4.13 5.32 0.48
CA CYS A 92 -4.43 5.02 1.88
C CYS A 92 -5.54 3.96 1.97
N LEU A 93 -6.61 4.14 1.18
CA LEU A 93 -7.70 3.18 1.06
C LEU A 93 -7.21 1.82 0.53
N ALA A 94 -6.39 1.83 -0.54
CA ALA A 94 -5.84 0.62 -1.13
C ALA A 94 -4.97 -0.16 -0.14
N ASN A 95 -4.08 0.53 0.59
CA ASN A 95 -3.23 -0.09 1.60
C ASN A 95 -4.04 -0.64 2.77
N GLY A 96 -5.08 0.07 3.19
CA GLY A 96 -5.98 -0.39 4.25
C GLY A 96 -6.75 -1.66 3.84
N LEU A 97 -7.31 -1.69 2.63
CA LEU A 97 -7.99 -2.87 2.09
C LEU A 97 -7.02 -4.04 1.84
N LYS A 98 -5.78 -3.77 1.45
CA LYS A 98 -4.73 -4.79 1.33
C LYS A 98 -4.43 -5.48 2.66
N LYS A 99 -4.43 -4.75 3.78
CA LYS A 99 -4.30 -5.35 5.12
C LYS A 99 -5.49 -6.23 5.50
N ARG A 100 -6.66 -6.04 4.87
CA ARG A 100 -7.85 -6.90 5.00
C ARG A 100 -7.86 -8.07 4.00
N GLY A 101 -6.77 -8.27 3.25
CA GLY A 101 -6.65 -9.36 2.27
C GLY A 101 -7.29 -9.08 0.91
N LEU A 102 -7.75 -7.85 0.65
CA LEU A 102 -8.31 -7.45 -0.65
C LEU A 102 -7.21 -6.86 -1.54
N SER A 103 -7.14 -7.30 -2.79
CA SER A 103 -6.17 -6.78 -3.76
C SER A 103 -6.88 -6.16 -4.96
N PHE A 104 -6.62 -4.89 -5.21
CA PHE A 104 -7.14 -4.17 -6.37
C PHE A 104 -6.08 -4.12 -7.46
N LYS A 105 -6.34 -4.76 -8.60
CA LYS A 105 -5.50 -4.61 -9.79
C LYS A 105 -5.78 -3.26 -10.45
N ARG A 106 -4.73 -2.66 -11.02
CA ARG A 106 -4.90 -1.51 -11.92
C ARG A 106 -5.62 -1.98 -13.18
N THR A 107 -6.85 -1.56 -13.37
CA THR A 107 -7.52 -1.70 -14.66
C THR A 107 -6.80 -0.77 -15.64
N ARG A 108 -6.00 -1.34 -16.56
CA ARG A 108 -5.47 -0.56 -17.69
C ARG A 108 -6.64 -0.28 -18.63
N LEU A 109 -7.06 0.98 -18.67
CA LEU A 109 -8.17 1.45 -19.52
C LEU A 109 -7.81 1.50 -21.03
N SER A 110 -6.58 1.16 -21.40
CA SER A 110 -6.18 1.00 -22.80
C SER A 110 -5.71 -0.43 -23.07
N LEU A 111 -6.62 -1.22 -23.63
CA LEU A 111 -6.24 -2.29 -24.54
C LEU A 111 -6.25 -1.63 -25.92
N LYS A 112 -5.08 -1.44 -26.55
CA LYS A 112 -5.05 -1.00 -27.95
C LYS A 112 -5.91 -2.01 -28.73
N LYS A 113 -6.87 -1.46 -29.48
CA LYS A 113 -7.73 -2.18 -30.42
C LYS A 113 -6.87 -3.07 -31.32
N ASN A 114 -6.89 -4.38 -31.09
CA ASN A 114 -6.54 -5.32 -32.14
C ASN A 114 -7.79 -5.49 -33.00
N ALA A 115 -7.96 -4.60 -33.96
CA ALA A 115 -8.86 -4.85 -35.07
C ALA A 115 -8.34 -6.13 -35.76
N ALA A 116 -9.11 -7.21 -35.71
CA ALA A 116 -8.95 -8.24 -36.73
C ALA A 116 -9.42 -7.60 -38.04
N PRO A 117 -8.59 -7.50 -39.09
CA PRO A 117 -9.11 -7.21 -40.40
C PRO A 117 -9.94 -8.43 -40.81
N THR A 118 -11.27 -8.30 -40.74
CA THR A 118 -12.19 -9.09 -41.55
C THR A 118 -11.78 -8.92 -43.01
N GLY A 119 -11.23 -9.98 -43.60
CA GLY A 119 -10.71 -9.96 -44.95
C GLY A 119 -10.17 -11.31 -45.38
N SER A 120 -10.92 -12.39 -45.13
CA SER A 120 -10.74 -13.64 -45.87
C SER A 120 -10.86 -13.34 -47.36
N ARG A 121 -9.74 -13.37 -48.09
CA ARG A 121 -9.73 -13.52 -49.55
C ARG A 121 -9.19 -14.91 -49.88
N PRO A 122 -9.79 -15.61 -50.86
CA PRO A 122 -9.43 -16.97 -51.20
C PRO A 122 -8.06 -17.02 -51.89
N HIS A 123 -7.36 -18.13 -51.67
CA HIS A 123 -6.12 -18.50 -52.34
C HIS A 123 -6.32 -18.50 -53.87
N LYS A 124 -5.52 -17.71 -54.61
CA LYS A 124 -5.41 -17.84 -56.08
C LYS A 124 -4.31 -18.85 -56.42
N PRO A 125 -4.54 -19.84 -57.28
CA PRO A 125 -3.46 -20.69 -57.78
C PRO A 125 -2.50 -19.86 -58.64
N THR A 126 -1.21 -20.12 -58.46
CA THR A 126 -0.08 -19.57 -59.21
C THR A 126 -0.19 -19.95 -60.69
N SER A 127 -0.57 -18.99 -61.54
CA SER A 127 -0.38 -19.08 -62.99
C SER A 127 1.10 -18.85 -63.33
N GLY A 128 1.65 -19.77 -64.11
CA GLY A 128 3.08 -19.91 -64.37
C GLY A 128 3.74 -18.75 -65.10
N VAL A 129 5.02 -18.57 -64.78
CA VAL A 129 5.96 -17.82 -65.62
C VAL A 129 6.71 -18.83 -66.47
N VAL A 130 6.45 -18.77 -67.77
CA VAL A 130 7.20 -19.47 -68.83
C VAL A 130 8.65 -18.99 -68.79
N ARG A 131 9.59 -19.92 -68.58
CA ARG A 131 11.03 -19.70 -68.74
C ARG A 131 11.39 -20.08 -70.17
N MET A 132 11.65 -19.11 -71.05
CA MET A 132 12.22 -19.41 -72.37
C MET A 132 13.71 -19.79 -72.23
N PRO A 133 14.19 -20.86 -72.87
CA PRO A 133 15.60 -21.25 -72.86
C PRO A 133 16.42 -20.49 -73.92
N PRO A 134 17.71 -20.17 -73.64
CA PRO A 134 18.63 -19.63 -74.62
C PRO A 134 19.34 -20.74 -75.41
N GLY A 135 19.39 -20.56 -76.74
CA GLY A 135 20.39 -21.17 -77.62
C GLY A 135 19.97 -22.46 -78.34
N GLN A 136 19.78 -22.36 -79.66
CA GLN A 136 20.51 -23.15 -80.68
C GLN A 136 20.04 -22.77 -82.10
N ALA A 137 20.96 -22.26 -82.92
CA ALA A 137 21.09 -22.41 -84.38
C ALA A 137 22.29 -21.53 -84.76
N SER A 138 23.45 -22.09 -85.15
CA SER A 138 23.75 -22.69 -86.46
C SER A 138 23.41 -21.77 -87.62
#